data_AF-A0A929HQ49-F1
#
_entry.id   AF-A0A929HQ49-F1
#
_cell.length_a   1.000
_cell.length_b   1.000
_cell.length_c   1.000
_cell.angle_alpha   90.00
_cell.angle_beta   90.00
_cell.angle_gamma   90.00
#
_symmetry.space_group_name_H-M   'P 1'
#
loop_
_entity.id
_entity.type
_entity.pdbx_description
1 polymer ?
#
loop_
_entity_poly.entity_id
_entity_poly.type
_entity_poly.pdbx_seq_one_letter_code
_entity_poly.pdbx_strand_id
1 'polypeptide(L)'
;MSTDDNDFGNITEEDLPAAPSTEPINTPPAASEPSKPPARTKLSGIGTLFGKTWRVFKARVWTLLLIMLLTILLTFIGAGIAFIPTFISPTLAFISILLVCIIIFSVMARCYVALYYAIPRDCGVIDSFKETKGRALPFLWIMLLQGSVIMGGYMLLVIPGIILTVLLLFPLFIFIEEDERGMNSLLKSMAYVKGHGISVFLRLIALFIVLFIISIILAFIPIVGPIISFVLTPFTLVYIFLIYNELREIKGEFNFQPSKKLKLGLILISIIGPLVPIAIAAAMIGSMGLAMLPMMMSQMTGMQQGMTIQMQQNNGNTSTTTKLNITNKPLQI
;
A
#
# COMPACT_ATOMS: atom_id res chain seq x y z
N MET A 1 -53.05 80.21 -20.66
CA MET A 1 -53.92 80.72 -19.57
C MET A 1 -54.81 79.55 -19.18
N SER A 2 -54.81 79.20 -17.89
CA SER A 2 -55.33 77.96 -17.25
C SER A 2 -54.56 76.68 -17.60
N THR A 3 -53.85 76.01 -16.68
CA THR A 3 -54.28 75.32 -15.41
C THR A 3 -55.11 74.07 -15.75
N ASP A 4 -54.94 72.86 -15.21
CA ASP A 4 -54.62 72.33 -13.86
C ASP A 4 -54.30 70.82 -14.04
N ASP A 5 -53.23 70.24 -13.47
CA ASP A 5 -53.05 69.67 -12.11
C ASP A 5 -53.36 68.15 -12.00
N ASN A 6 -52.64 67.55 -11.02
CA ASN A 6 -52.69 66.19 -10.45
C ASN A 6 -51.67 65.22 -11.08
N ASP A 7 -50.41 65.14 -10.61
CA ASP A 7 -49.98 64.70 -9.26
C ASP A 7 -50.77 63.50 -8.74
N PHE A 8 -50.17 62.31 -8.81
CA PHE A 8 -50.16 61.34 -7.71
C PHE A 8 -49.08 60.27 -7.99
N GLY A 9 -47.99 60.38 -7.25
CA GLY A 9 -47.49 59.28 -6.40
C GLY A 9 -47.14 57.95 -7.06
N ASN A 10 -45.87 57.85 -7.47
CA ASN A 10 -44.91 56.87 -6.95
C ASN A 10 -45.49 55.52 -6.43
N ILE A 11 -45.63 54.56 -7.35
CA ILE A 11 -45.60 53.13 -7.03
C ILE A 11 -44.34 52.55 -7.66
N THR A 12 -43.41 52.16 -6.80
CA THR A 12 -42.14 51.49 -7.12
C THR A 12 -42.41 50.12 -7.74
N GLU A 13 -41.69 49.76 -8.80
CA GLU A 13 -41.76 48.44 -9.49
C GLU A 13 -41.36 47.23 -8.62
N GLU A 14 -41.13 47.41 -7.33
CA GLU A 14 -40.61 46.39 -6.40
C GLU A 14 -41.70 45.52 -5.73
N ASP A 15 -42.99 45.69 -6.08
CA ASP A 15 -44.11 45.00 -5.41
C ASP A 15 -44.95 44.09 -6.34
N LEU A 16 -44.38 43.64 -7.46
CA LEU A 16 -45.00 42.60 -8.29
C LEU A 16 -44.58 41.20 -7.83
N PRO A 17 -45.51 40.37 -7.31
CA PRO A 17 -45.21 39.01 -6.88
C PRO A 17 -44.72 38.17 -8.07
N ALA A 18 -43.55 37.55 -7.88
CA ALA A 18 -42.91 36.68 -8.85
C ALA A 18 -43.87 35.60 -9.37
N ALA A 19 -43.97 35.50 -10.69
CA ALA A 19 -44.69 34.43 -11.36
C ALA A 19 -44.16 33.06 -10.88
N PRO A 20 -45.03 32.10 -10.55
CA PRO A 20 -44.58 30.78 -10.12
C PRO A 20 -43.84 30.10 -11.28
N SER A 21 -42.54 29.87 -11.06
CA SER A 21 -41.67 29.07 -11.91
C SER A 21 -42.30 27.69 -12.10
N THR A 22 -42.82 27.43 -13.30
CA THR A 22 -43.17 26.08 -13.72
C THR A 22 -41.88 25.32 -13.97
N GLU A 23 -41.34 24.69 -12.91
CA GLU A 23 -40.33 23.66 -13.05
C GLU A 23 -40.88 22.56 -13.97
N PRO A 24 -40.21 22.20 -15.09
CA PRO A 24 -40.53 20.98 -15.79
C PRO A 24 -40.07 19.80 -14.92
N ILE A 25 -41.01 19.30 -14.13
CA ILE A 25 -40.97 17.97 -13.51
C ILE A 25 -40.82 16.94 -14.65
N ASN A 26 -39.90 15.99 -14.44
CA ASN A 26 -39.59 14.81 -15.28
C ASN A 26 -38.62 15.02 -16.44
N THR A 27 -37.34 15.20 -16.11
CA THR A 27 -36.30 14.51 -16.91
C THR A 27 -36.16 13.09 -16.32
N PRO A 28 -36.49 12.02 -17.07
CA PRO A 28 -36.22 10.66 -16.62
C PRO A 28 -34.73 10.54 -16.26
N PRO A 29 -34.36 9.80 -15.20
CA PRO A 29 -32.96 9.51 -14.93
C PRO A 29 -32.37 8.91 -16.21
N ALA A 30 -31.32 9.54 -16.73
CA ALA A 30 -30.61 9.13 -17.93
C ALA A 30 -30.53 7.60 -17.94
N ALA A 31 -31.25 7.00 -18.90
CA ALA A 31 -31.27 5.57 -19.08
C ALA A 31 -29.81 5.13 -19.16
N SER A 32 -29.41 4.29 -18.21
CA SER A 32 -28.12 3.63 -18.20
C SER A 32 -27.81 3.13 -19.61
N GLU A 33 -26.78 3.70 -20.24
CA GLU A 33 -26.32 3.24 -21.55
C GLU A 33 -26.22 1.71 -21.52
N PRO A 34 -26.73 1.02 -22.55
CA PRO A 34 -26.72 -0.44 -22.56
C PRO A 34 -25.28 -0.94 -22.45
N SER A 35 -25.00 -1.67 -21.37
CA SER A 35 -23.73 -2.32 -21.10
C SER A 35 -23.26 -3.03 -22.36
N LYS A 36 -22.10 -2.62 -22.89
CA LYS A 36 -21.49 -3.20 -24.09
C LYS A 36 -21.50 -4.74 -23.99
N PRO A 37 -22.05 -5.47 -24.97
CA PRO A 37 -22.14 -6.93 -24.88
C PRO A 37 -20.75 -7.57 -24.74
N PRO A 38 -20.64 -8.70 -24.02
CA PRO A 38 -19.37 -9.30 -23.69
C PRO A 38 -18.61 -9.68 -24.96
N ALA A 39 -17.45 -9.07 -25.17
CA ALA A 39 -16.60 -9.29 -26.34
C ALA A 39 -15.93 -10.69 -26.32
N ARG A 40 -16.04 -11.41 -25.19
CA ARG A 40 -15.36 -12.68 -24.95
C ARG A 40 -16.19 -13.57 -24.02
N THR A 41 -16.09 -14.89 -24.17
CA THR A 41 -16.83 -15.86 -23.35
C THR A 41 -15.96 -16.67 -22.38
N LYS A 42 -14.64 -16.78 -22.62
CA LYS A 42 -13.71 -17.56 -21.78
C LYS A 42 -12.31 -16.93 -21.70
N LEU A 43 -11.61 -17.17 -20.60
CA LEU A 43 -10.21 -16.77 -20.41
C LEU A 43 -9.27 -17.55 -21.36
N SER A 44 -8.27 -16.86 -21.91
CA SER A 44 -7.28 -17.45 -22.82
C SER A 44 -6.43 -18.52 -22.13
N GLY A 45 -5.97 -19.54 -22.88
CA GLY A 45 -5.10 -20.59 -22.34
C GLY A 45 -3.81 -20.05 -21.72
N ILE A 46 -3.21 -20.78 -20.78
CA ILE A 46 -2.03 -20.34 -20.02
C ILE A 46 -0.90 -19.92 -20.99
N GLY A 47 -0.54 -20.78 -21.95
CA GLY A 47 0.51 -20.49 -22.92
C GLY A 47 0.23 -19.26 -23.79
N THR A 48 -1.02 -19.09 -24.24
CA THR A 48 -1.41 -17.91 -25.02
C THR A 48 -1.33 -16.62 -24.20
N LEU A 49 -1.66 -16.69 -22.91
CA LEU A 49 -1.58 -15.55 -22.00
C LEU A 49 -0.12 -15.16 -21.78
N PHE A 50 0.78 -16.11 -21.53
CA PHE A 50 2.22 -15.86 -21.46
C PHE A 50 2.78 -15.26 -22.76
N GLY A 51 2.35 -15.74 -23.92
CA GLY A 51 2.75 -15.17 -25.22
C GLY A 51 2.30 -13.71 -25.37
N LYS A 52 1.06 -13.39 -24.98
CA LYS A 52 0.56 -12.00 -24.94
C LYS A 52 1.37 -11.16 -23.94
N THR A 53 1.61 -11.66 -22.73
CA THR A 53 2.41 -10.98 -21.70
C THR A 53 3.80 -10.66 -22.21
N TRP A 54 4.49 -11.63 -22.81
CA TRP A 54 5.84 -11.44 -23.36
C TRP A 54 5.87 -10.38 -24.45
N ARG A 55 4.86 -10.34 -25.32
CA ARG A 55 4.74 -9.33 -26.38
C ARG A 55 4.55 -7.92 -25.82
N VAL A 56 3.60 -7.75 -24.89
CA VAL A 56 3.35 -6.45 -24.23
C VAL A 56 4.57 -6.03 -23.42
N PHE A 57 5.17 -6.97 -22.69
CA PHE A 57 6.37 -6.73 -21.89
C PHE A 57 7.53 -6.23 -22.76
N LYS A 58 7.88 -6.92 -23.86
CA LYS A 58 8.94 -6.47 -24.76
C LYS A 58 8.69 -5.09 -25.36
N ALA A 59 7.44 -4.76 -25.68
CA ALA A 59 7.09 -3.44 -26.21
C ALA A 59 7.33 -2.32 -25.19
N ARG A 60 7.19 -2.61 -23.89
CA ARG A 60 7.17 -1.59 -22.82
C ARG A 60 8.26 -1.75 -21.77
N VAL A 61 9.17 -2.70 -21.96
CA VAL A 61 10.19 -3.08 -20.96
C VAL A 61 11.02 -1.87 -20.56
N TRP A 62 11.40 -1.02 -21.52
CA TRP A 62 12.20 0.18 -21.25
C TRP A 62 11.46 1.18 -20.36
N THR A 63 10.21 1.50 -20.66
CA THR A 63 9.38 2.40 -19.83
C THR A 63 9.23 1.85 -18.41
N LEU A 64 8.90 0.56 -18.28
CA LEU A 64 8.66 -0.08 -16.98
C LEU A 64 9.96 -0.16 -16.16
N LEU A 65 11.07 -0.59 -16.77
CA LEU A 65 12.36 -0.65 -16.10
C LEU A 65 12.89 0.74 -15.73
N LEU A 66 12.67 1.77 -16.56
CA LEU A 66 13.12 3.14 -16.26
C LEU A 66 12.35 3.73 -15.08
N ILE A 67 11.03 3.51 -15.00
CA ILE A 67 10.23 3.90 -13.83
C ILE A 67 10.75 3.22 -12.55
N MET A 68 11.03 1.92 -12.62
CA MET A 68 11.55 1.18 -11.46
C MET A 68 12.98 1.61 -11.09
N LEU A 69 13.84 1.86 -12.09
CA LEU A 69 15.23 2.29 -11.86
C LEU A 69 15.26 3.67 -11.23
N LEU A 70 14.40 4.57 -11.70
CA LEU A 70 14.21 5.90 -11.11
C LEU A 70 13.79 5.78 -9.63
N THR A 71 12.91 4.83 -9.31
CA THR A 71 12.47 4.57 -7.92
C THR A 71 13.65 4.15 -7.04
N ILE A 72 14.47 3.22 -7.53
CA ILE A 72 15.67 2.75 -6.82
C ILE A 72 16.65 3.89 -6.62
N LEU A 73 16.95 4.64 -7.68
CA LEU A 73 17.88 5.76 -7.65
C LEU A 73 17.46 6.82 -6.64
N LEU A 74 16.19 7.25 -6.64
CA LEU A 74 15.69 8.24 -5.68
C LEU A 74 15.72 7.72 -4.25
N THR A 75 15.52 6.41 -4.04
CA THR A 75 15.61 5.80 -2.71
C THR A 75 17.05 5.84 -2.18
N PHE A 76 18.04 5.50 -3.02
CA PHE A 76 19.45 5.57 -2.62
C PHE A 76 19.93 7.00 -2.38
N ILE A 77 19.53 7.96 -3.23
CA ILE A 77 19.85 9.38 -3.04
C ILE A 77 19.25 9.89 -1.73
N GLY A 78 17.96 9.60 -1.50
CA GLY A 78 17.29 9.97 -0.25
C GLY A 78 17.99 9.39 0.97
N ALA A 79 18.31 8.09 0.96
CA ALA A 79 19.02 7.44 2.04
C ALA A 79 20.41 8.05 2.30
N GLY A 80 21.16 8.39 1.24
CA GLY A 80 22.44 9.08 1.36
C GLY A 80 22.31 10.45 2.02
N ILE A 81 21.30 11.23 1.65
CA ILE A 81 21.00 12.53 2.26
C ILE A 81 20.64 12.37 3.75
N ALA A 82 19.82 11.38 4.10
CA ALA A 82 19.45 11.09 5.49
C ALA A 82 20.64 10.69 6.37
N PHE A 83 21.72 10.20 5.76
CA PHE A 83 22.91 9.75 6.49
C PHE A 83 23.80 10.92 6.92
N ILE A 84 23.80 12.05 6.20
CA ILE A 84 24.69 13.20 6.48
C ILE A 84 24.53 13.73 7.91
N PRO A 85 23.31 13.96 8.44
CA PRO A 85 23.15 14.54 9.78
C PRO A 85 23.53 13.60 10.93
N THR A 86 23.72 12.30 10.67
CA THR A 86 24.16 11.31 11.68
C THR A 86 25.55 11.61 12.23
N PHE A 87 26.39 12.32 11.46
CA PHE A 87 27.72 12.76 11.87
C PHE A 87 27.70 14.07 12.69
N ILE A 88 26.57 14.78 12.74
CA ILE A 88 26.46 16.09 13.38
C ILE A 88 25.80 15.97 14.75
N SER A 89 24.57 15.42 14.79
CA SER A 89 23.89 15.18 16.06
C SER A 89 22.79 14.11 15.95
N PRO A 90 22.52 13.35 17.02
CA PRO A 90 21.46 12.35 17.02
C PRO A 90 20.05 12.94 16.78
N THR A 91 19.78 14.14 17.30
CA THR A 91 18.48 14.79 17.15
C THR A 91 18.22 15.24 15.70
N LEU A 92 19.21 15.84 15.03
CA LEU A 92 19.09 16.18 13.62
C LEU A 92 19.01 14.94 12.74
N ALA A 93 19.75 13.88 13.08
CA ALA A 93 19.66 12.59 12.40
C ALA A 93 18.24 12.02 12.43
N PHE A 94 17.61 12.00 13.61
CA PHE A 94 16.23 11.52 13.75
C PHE A 94 15.23 12.30 12.89
N ILE A 95 15.30 13.63 12.93
CA ILE A 95 14.42 14.51 12.13
C ILE A 95 14.67 14.30 10.63
N SER A 96 15.92 14.23 10.21
CA SER A 96 16.31 14.03 8.81
C SER A 96 15.82 12.68 8.28
N ILE A 97 16.03 11.61 9.03
CA ILE A 97 15.56 10.26 8.69
C ILE A 97 14.04 10.27 8.55
N LEU A 98 13.30 10.85 9.49
CA LEU A 98 11.84 10.91 9.44
C LEU A 98 11.34 11.66 8.20
N LEU A 99 11.93 12.82 7.89
CA LEU A 99 11.55 13.64 6.74
C LEU A 99 11.88 12.94 5.41
N VAL A 100 13.07 12.33 5.31
CA VAL A 100 13.45 11.56 4.13
C VAL A 100 12.56 10.34 3.95
N CYS A 101 12.21 9.63 5.03
CA CYS A 101 11.28 8.50 4.95
C CYS A 101 9.92 8.93 4.38
N ILE A 102 9.39 10.08 4.78
CA ILE A 102 8.14 10.63 4.22
C ILE A 102 8.29 10.95 2.73
N ILE A 103 9.42 11.54 2.32
CA ILE A 103 9.70 11.85 0.92
C ILE A 103 9.81 10.55 0.09
N ILE A 104 10.61 9.58 0.54
CA ILE A 104 10.79 8.28 -0.12
C ILE A 104 9.43 7.59 -0.24
N PHE A 105 8.66 7.52 0.84
CA PHE A 105 7.32 6.92 0.83
C PHE A 105 6.40 7.60 -0.21
N SER A 106 6.40 8.93 -0.26
CA SER A 106 5.60 9.70 -1.21
C SER A 106 6.03 9.48 -2.67
N VAL A 107 7.34 9.41 -2.91
CA VAL A 107 7.93 9.12 -4.23
C VAL A 107 7.57 7.70 -4.65
N MET A 108 7.79 6.72 -3.79
CA MET A 108 7.49 5.31 -4.07
C MET A 108 6.02 5.15 -4.44
N ALA A 109 5.11 5.74 -3.68
CA ALA A 109 3.68 5.71 -3.98
C ALA A 109 3.37 6.23 -5.40
N ARG A 110 3.98 7.34 -5.83
CA ARG A 110 3.81 7.89 -7.18
C ARG A 110 4.40 6.98 -8.26
N CYS A 111 5.58 6.43 -8.03
CA CYS A 111 6.21 5.49 -8.96
C CYS A 111 5.38 4.22 -9.14
N TYR A 112 4.80 3.69 -8.06
CA TYR A 112 3.88 2.56 -8.13
C TYR A 112 2.63 2.91 -8.95
N VAL A 113 2.01 4.07 -8.73
CA VAL A 113 0.85 4.49 -9.54
C VAL A 113 1.26 4.60 -11.02
N ALA A 114 2.40 5.24 -11.32
CA ALA A 114 2.89 5.42 -12.68
C ALA A 114 3.14 4.07 -13.38
N LEU A 115 3.68 3.08 -12.66
CA LEU A 115 3.90 1.73 -13.16
C LEU A 115 2.60 1.06 -13.58
N TYR A 116 1.54 1.17 -12.76
CA TYR A 116 0.25 0.60 -13.12
C TYR A 116 -0.47 1.37 -14.24
N TYR A 117 -0.23 2.67 -14.43
CA TYR A 117 -0.78 3.47 -15.54
C TYR A 117 -0.09 3.20 -16.88
N ALA A 118 1.21 2.91 -16.87
CA ALA A 118 1.99 2.61 -18.08
C ALA A 118 1.55 1.30 -18.79
N ILE A 119 0.88 0.40 -18.05
CA ILE A 119 0.46 -0.92 -18.56
C ILE A 119 -0.82 -0.86 -19.42
N PRO A 120 -1.86 -0.07 -19.10
CA PRO A 120 -3.00 0.09 -20.00
C PRO A 120 -2.76 1.13 -21.10
N ARG A 121 -2.18 2.31 -20.77
CA ARG A 121 -2.28 3.51 -21.63
C ARG A 121 -1.15 3.73 -22.65
N ASP A 122 -0.18 2.82 -22.73
CA ASP A 122 1.00 2.95 -23.62
C ASP A 122 1.71 4.31 -23.53
N CYS A 123 1.81 4.86 -22.32
CA CYS A 123 2.37 6.17 -22.08
C CYS A 123 3.85 6.10 -21.73
N GLY A 124 4.61 7.14 -22.13
CA GLY A 124 6.01 7.30 -21.73
C GLY A 124 6.15 7.58 -20.23
N VAL A 125 7.39 7.57 -19.75
CA VAL A 125 7.70 7.81 -18.32
C VAL A 125 7.14 9.15 -17.85
N ILE A 126 7.35 10.22 -18.62
CA ILE A 126 6.93 11.58 -18.26
C ILE A 126 5.41 11.69 -18.20
N ASP A 127 4.70 11.13 -19.18
CA ASP A 127 3.24 11.19 -19.26
C ASP A 127 2.59 10.37 -18.15
N SER A 128 3.19 9.23 -17.80
CA SER A 128 2.78 8.43 -16.65
C SER A 128 2.82 9.27 -15.37
N PHE A 129 3.92 9.99 -15.10
CA PHE A 129 4.03 10.83 -13.90
C PHE A 129 3.08 12.03 -13.90
N LYS A 130 2.81 12.65 -15.05
CA LYS A 130 1.82 13.75 -15.13
C LYS A 130 0.43 13.30 -14.73
N GLU A 131 0.01 12.13 -15.21
CA GLU A 131 -1.32 11.57 -14.94
C GLU A 131 -1.50 11.12 -13.48
N THR A 132 -0.39 10.83 -12.78
CA THR A 132 -0.42 10.43 -11.36
C THR A 132 -0.67 11.58 -10.37
N LYS A 133 -0.63 12.85 -10.81
CA LYS A 133 -0.74 14.01 -9.92
C LYS A 133 -2.08 13.99 -9.16
N GLY A 134 -2.01 13.84 -7.83
CA GLY A 134 -3.20 13.77 -6.96
C GLY A 134 -3.85 12.39 -6.83
N ARG A 135 -3.39 11.37 -7.57
CA ARG A 135 -3.95 10.01 -7.53
C ARG A 135 -3.23 9.06 -6.58
N ALA A 136 -2.08 9.45 -6.05
CA ALA A 136 -1.28 8.63 -5.13
C ALA A 136 -1.99 8.34 -3.80
N LEU A 137 -2.76 9.30 -3.26
CA LEU A 137 -3.45 9.10 -1.98
C LEU A 137 -4.64 8.11 -2.11
N PRO A 138 -5.56 8.23 -3.09
CA PRO A 138 -6.56 7.20 -3.34
C PRO A 138 -5.95 5.82 -3.61
N PHE A 139 -4.83 5.75 -4.32
CA PHE A 139 -4.11 4.50 -4.59
C PHE A 139 -3.58 3.86 -3.30
N LEU A 140 -2.89 4.63 -2.46
CA LEU A 140 -2.42 4.17 -1.15
C LEU A 140 -3.57 3.73 -0.26
N TRP A 141 -4.69 4.43 -0.30
CA TRP A 141 -5.89 4.05 0.44
C TRP A 141 -6.46 2.71 -0.02
N ILE A 142 -6.51 2.46 -1.33
CA ILE A 142 -6.95 1.16 -1.89
C ILE A 142 -5.97 0.06 -1.49
N MET A 143 -4.66 0.29 -1.61
CA MET A 143 -3.64 -0.68 -1.19
C MET A 143 -3.74 -0.99 0.30
N LEU A 144 -3.96 0.02 1.15
CA LEU A 144 -4.14 -0.15 2.58
C LEU A 144 -5.40 -0.97 2.89
N LEU A 145 -6.53 -0.64 2.28
CA LEU A 145 -7.78 -1.40 2.43
C LEU A 145 -7.61 -2.85 1.95
N GLN A 146 -7.03 -3.05 0.76
CA GLN A 146 -6.79 -4.37 0.19
C GLN A 146 -5.88 -5.20 1.10
N GLY A 147 -4.76 -4.63 1.54
CA GLY A 147 -3.80 -5.27 2.44
C GLY A 147 -4.43 -5.65 3.78
N SER A 148 -5.19 -4.74 4.38
CA SER A 148 -5.89 -5.00 5.64
C SER A 148 -6.93 -6.11 5.53
N VAL A 149 -7.71 -6.14 4.44
CA VAL A 149 -8.69 -7.22 4.21
C VAL A 149 -7.99 -8.57 3.99
N ILE A 150 -6.94 -8.60 3.19
CA ILE A 150 -6.17 -9.82 2.91
C ILE A 150 -5.52 -10.34 4.19
N MET A 151 -4.90 -9.45 4.97
CA MET A 151 -4.28 -9.79 6.26
C MET A 151 -5.32 -10.32 7.25
N GLY A 152 -6.50 -9.67 7.36
CA GLY A 152 -7.61 -10.20 8.15
C GLY A 152 -8.11 -11.56 7.68
N GLY A 153 -8.10 -11.80 6.37
CA GLY A 153 -8.36 -13.11 5.77
C GLY A 153 -7.41 -14.20 6.26
N TYR A 154 -6.10 -13.93 6.18
CA TYR A 154 -5.07 -14.86 6.65
C TYR A 154 -5.07 -15.07 8.17
N MET A 155 -5.47 -14.05 8.94
CA MET A 155 -5.62 -14.16 10.40
C MET A 155 -6.77 -15.06 10.82
N LEU A 156 -7.87 -15.08 10.05
CA LEU A 156 -8.94 -16.05 10.29
C LEU A 156 -8.42 -17.47 9.99
N LEU A 157 -7.91 -17.70 8.77
CA LEU A 157 -7.35 -18.98 8.32
C LEU A 157 -6.57 -18.78 7.00
N VAL A 158 -5.66 -19.71 6.67
CA VAL A 158 -4.88 -19.67 5.41
C VAL A 158 -5.77 -19.75 4.17
N ILE A 159 -6.77 -20.65 4.17
CA ILE A 159 -7.63 -20.88 3.00
C ILE A 159 -8.49 -19.64 2.66
N PRO A 160 -9.23 -19.02 3.60
CA PRO A 160 -9.91 -17.74 3.38
C PRO A 160 -8.98 -16.61 2.93
N GLY A 161 -7.75 -16.53 3.47
CA GLY A 161 -6.75 -15.56 3.04
C GLY A 161 -6.38 -15.71 1.56
N ILE A 162 -6.15 -16.93 1.09
CA ILE A 162 -5.86 -17.21 -0.33
C ILE A 162 -7.06 -16.83 -1.21
N ILE A 163 -8.28 -17.21 -0.81
CA ILE A 163 -9.51 -16.87 -1.56
C ILE A 163 -9.66 -15.35 -1.70
N LEU A 164 -9.50 -14.60 -0.60
CA LEU A 164 -9.56 -13.14 -0.62
C LEU A 164 -8.46 -12.52 -1.46
N THR A 165 -7.24 -13.08 -1.45
CA THR A 165 -6.14 -12.62 -2.30
C THR A 165 -6.50 -12.72 -3.78
N VAL A 166 -7.12 -13.83 -4.21
CA VAL A 166 -7.54 -14.02 -5.61
C VAL A 166 -8.70 -13.10 -5.96
N LEU A 167 -9.70 -12.96 -5.08
CA LEU A 167 -10.87 -12.09 -5.30
C LEU A 167 -10.51 -10.60 -5.34
N LEU A 168 -9.50 -10.20 -4.57
CA LEU A 168 -9.03 -8.81 -4.46
C LEU A 168 -7.74 -8.58 -5.24
N LEU A 169 -7.48 -9.33 -6.31
CA LEU A 169 -6.27 -9.15 -7.11
C LEU A 169 -6.29 -7.88 -7.97
N PHE A 170 -7.47 -7.45 -8.41
CA PHE A 170 -7.65 -6.40 -9.42
C PHE A 170 -8.11 -5.00 -8.96
N PRO A 171 -8.27 -4.63 -7.67
CA PRO A 171 -8.78 -3.31 -7.28
C PRO A 171 -8.00 -2.13 -7.86
N LEU A 172 -6.68 -2.28 -8.04
CA LEU A 172 -5.81 -1.23 -8.56
C LEU A 172 -6.04 -0.97 -10.06
N PHE A 173 -6.22 -2.04 -10.85
CA PHE A 173 -6.50 -1.88 -12.27
C PHE A 173 -7.89 -1.28 -12.50
N ILE A 174 -8.87 -1.67 -11.67
CA ILE A 174 -10.22 -1.08 -11.68
C ILE A 174 -10.17 0.41 -11.34
N PHE A 175 -9.37 0.82 -10.35
CA PHE A 175 -9.18 2.25 -10.05
C PHE A 175 -8.59 3.04 -11.21
N ILE A 176 -7.69 2.44 -11.98
CA ILE A 176 -6.98 3.12 -13.07
C ILE A 176 -7.82 3.22 -14.33
N GLU A 177 -8.52 2.14 -14.66
CA GLU A 177 -9.33 2.03 -15.87
C GLU A 177 -10.75 2.58 -15.69
N GLU A 178 -11.31 2.49 -14.49
CA GLU A 178 -12.74 2.77 -14.23
C GLU A 178 -12.95 3.88 -13.17
N ASP A 179 -11.87 4.49 -12.64
CA ASP A 179 -11.86 5.54 -11.59
C ASP A 179 -12.67 5.21 -10.32
N GLU A 180 -12.93 3.94 -10.07
CA GLU A 180 -13.59 3.47 -8.85
C GLU A 180 -12.62 3.49 -7.67
N ARG A 181 -13.05 4.07 -6.53
CA ARG A 181 -12.16 4.33 -5.38
C ARG A 181 -12.55 3.56 -4.13
N GLY A 182 -11.55 3.37 -3.25
CA GLY A 182 -11.74 2.82 -1.91
C GLY A 182 -12.41 1.45 -1.92
N MET A 183 -13.46 1.27 -1.11
CA MET A 183 -14.13 -0.02 -0.96
C MET A 183 -14.87 -0.48 -2.23
N ASN A 184 -15.31 0.46 -3.08
CA ASN A 184 -16.06 0.11 -4.29
C ASN A 184 -15.16 -0.64 -5.30
N SER A 185 -13.90 -0.24 -5.45
CA SER A 185 -12.96 -0.96 -6.33
C SER A 185 -12.63 -2.37 -5.82
N LEU A 186 -12.55 -2.57 -4.50
CA LEU A 186 -12.39 -3.89 -3.89
C LEU A 186 -13.58 -4.80 -4.20
N LEU A 187 -14.79 -4.32 -3.95
CA LEU A 187 -16.00 -5.11 -4.17
C LEU A 187 -16.24 -5.38 -5.67
N LYS A 188 -15.92 -4.43 -6.54
CA LYS A 188 -15.97 -4.62 -8.00
C LYS A 188 -14.94 -5.65 -8.47
N SER A 189 -13.74 -5.69 -7.88
CA SER A 189 -12.77 -6.78 -8.12
C SER A 189 -13.36 -8.14 -7.78
N MET A 190 -13.99 -8.28 -6.61
CA MET A 190 -14.65 -9.54 -6.24
C MET A 190 -15.73 -9.92 -7.26
N ALA A 191 -16.50 -8.93 -7.72
CA ALA A 191 -17.51 -9.12 -8.75
C ALA A 191 -16.88 -9.59 -10.06
N TYR A 192 -15.74 -9.05 -10.50
CA TYR A 192 -15.04 -9.52 -11.70
C TYR A 192 -14.58 -10.98 -11.58
N VAL A 193 -14.02 -11.36 -10.44
CA VAL A 193 -13.47 -12.72 -10.22
C VAL A 193 -14.57 -13.76 -9.96
N LYS A 194 -15.73 -13.36 -9.44
CA LYS A 194 -16.83 -14.28 -9.10
C LYS A 194 -17.24 -15.12 -10.32
N GLY A 195 -17.28 -16.45 -10.14
CA GLY A 195 -17.54 -17.41 -11.21
C GLY A 195 -16.31 -17.85 -12.02
N HIS A 196 -15.20 -17.12 -11.94
CA HIS A 196 -13.94 -17.45 -12.62
C HIS A 196 -12.75 -17.62 -11.65
N GLY A 197 -12.98 -17.55 -10.33
CA GLY A 197 -11.92 -17.54 -9.32
C GLY A 197 -10.94 -18.71 -9.40
N ILE A 198 -11.41 -19.92 -9.66
CA ILE A 198 -10.53 -21.10 -9.84
C ILE A 198 -9.67 -20.95 -11.10
N SER A 199 -10.25 -20.45 -12.19
CA SER A 199 -9.50 -20.20 -13.43
C SER A 199 -8.43 -19.11 -13.26
N VAL A 200 -8.74 -18.06 -12.49
CA VAL A 200 -7.76 -17.03 -12.12
C VAL A 200 -6.67 -17.64 -11.23
N PHE A 201 -7.06 -18.36 -10.18
CA PHE A 201 -6.13 -18.99 -9.24
C PHE A 201 -5.14 -19.94 -9.93
N LEU A 202 -5.62 -20.83 -10.81
CA LEU A 202 -4.74 -21.74 -11.56
C LEU A 202 -3.76 -21.00 -12.47
N ARG A 203 -4.15 -19.84 -13.02
CA ARG A 203 -3.25 -18.98 -13.82
C ARG A 203 -2.19 -18.30 -12.99
N LEU A 204 -2.51 -17.94 -11.75
CA LEU A 204 -1.54 -17.40 -10.80
C LEU A 204 -0.58 -18.47 -10.32
N ILE A 205 -1.06 -19.69 -10.06
CA ILE A 205 -0.19 -20.84 -9.76
C ILE A 205 0.75 -21.11 -10.93
N ALA A 206 0.23 -21.14 -12.16
CA ALA A 206 1.07 -21.36 -13.34
C ALA A 206 2.14 -20.27 -13.49
N LEU A 207 1.77 -18.99 -13.26
CA LEU A 207 2.72 -17.89 -13.20
C LEU A 207 3.78 -18.14 -12.12
N PHE A 208 3.36 -18.43 -10.89
CA PHE A 208 4.26 -18.64 -9.77
C PHE A 208 5.23 -19.81 -10.00
N ILE A 209 4.76 -20.92 -10.55
CA ILE A 209 5.60 -22.08 -10.91
C ILE A 209 6.66 -21.68 -11.94
N VAL A 210 6.27 -20.95 -13.00
CA VAL A 210 7.21 -20.50 -14.03
C VAL A 210 8.27 -19.56 -13.43
N LEU A 211 7.85 -18.59 -12.62
CA LEU A 211 8.76 -17.66 -11.94
C LEU A 211 9.68 -18.38 -10.95
N PHE A 212 9.17 -19.38 -10.24
CA PHE A 212 9.93 -20.20 -9.30
C PHE A 212 11.01 -21.03 -10.01
N ILE A 213 10.67 -21.67 -11.13
CA ILE A 213 11.64 -22.42 -11.95
C ILE A 213 12.73 -21.50 -12.49
N ILE A 214 12.37 -20.33 -13.03
CA ILE A 214 13.33 -19.31 -13.48
C ILE A 214 14.24 -18.90 -12.31
N SER A 215 13.66 -18.67 -11.13
CA SER A 215 14.43 -18.27 -9.95
C SER A 215 15.43 -19.35 -9.52
N ILE A 216 15.08 -20.64 -9.57
CA ILE A 216 16.00 -21.75 -9.27
C ILE A 216 17.17 -21.78 -10.26
N ILE A 217 16.88 -21.70 -11.57
CA ILE A 217 17.92 -21.74 -12.61
C ILE A 217 18.90 -20.58 -12.43
N LEU A 218 18.39 -19.40 -12.04
CA LEU A 218 19.20 -18.21 -11.89
C LEU A 218 19.88 -18.10 -10.52
N ALA A 219 19.45 -18.86 -9.51
CA ALA A 219 20.07 -18.89 -8.19
C ALA A 219 21.54 -19.35 -8.24
N PHE A 220 21.92 -20.10 -9.29
CA PHE A 220 23.31 -20.50 -9.54
C PHE A 220 24.22 -19.34 -9.96
N ILE A 221 23.67 -18.14 -10.20
CA ILE A 221 24.43 -16.94 -10.58
C ILE A 221 24.19 -15.82 -9.56
N PRO A 222 25.10 -15.59 -8.59
CA PRO A 222 24.87 -14.72 -7.43
C PRO A 222 24.46 -13.28 -7.76
N ILE A 223 24.97 -12.75 -8.87
CA ILE A 223 24.73 -11.35 -9.30
C ILE A 223 23.39 -11.21 -10.04
N VAL A 224 22.85 -12.28 -10.61
CA VAL A 224 21.67 -12.22 -11.49
C VAL A 224 20.36 -12.22 -10.70
N GLY A 225 20.34 -12.77 -9.48
CA GLY A 225 19.14 -12.87 -8.65
C GLY A 225 18.40 -11.53 -8.42
N PRO A 226 19.07 -10.45 -7.97
CA PRO A 226 18.42 -9.16 -7.79
C PRO A 226 17.93 -8.54 -9.11
N ILE A 227 18.72 -8.65 -10.18
CA ILE A 227 18.40 -8.12 -11.50
C ILE A 227 17.16 -8.82 -12.06
N ILE A 228 17.05 -10.14 -11.89
CA ILE A 228 15.88 -10.85 -12.40
C ILE A 228 14.63 -10.49 -11.63
N SER A 229 14.71 -10.39 -10.31
CA SER A 229 13.57 -10.00 -9.47
C SER A 229 13.01 -8.65 -9.91
N PHE A 230 13.90 -7.72 -10.24
CA PHE A 230 13.56 -6.40 -10.77
C PHE A 230 12.83 -6.47 -12.12
N VAL A 231 13.23 -7.36 -13.03
CA VAL A 231 12.59 -7.56 -14.34
C VAL A 231 11.28 -8.35 -14.24
N LEU A 232 11.17 -9.27 -13.28
CA LEU A 232 9.99 -10.13 -13.10
C LEU A 232 8.79 -9.39 -12.50
N THR A 233 9.02 -8.34 -11.69
CA THR A 233 7.93 -7.50 -11.15
C THR A 233 7.03 -6.91 -12.25
N PRO A 234 7.55 -6.15 -13.24
CA PRO A 234 6.72 -5.57 -14.30
C PRO A 234 6.13 -6.64 -15.22
N PHE A 235 6.84 -7.74 -15.45
CA PHE A 235 6.29 -8.88 -16.19
C PHE A 235 5.05 -9.47 -15.50
N THR A 236 5.12 -9.64 -14.18
CA THR A 236 4.01 -10.14 -13.35
C THR A 236 2.82 -9.18 -13.39
N LEU A 237 3.07 -7.87 -13.29
CA LEU A 237 2.01 -6.87 -13.39
C LEU A 237 1.30 -6.89 -14.76
N VAL A 238 2.06 -7.01 -15.85
CA VAL A 238 1.47 -7.15 -17.21
C VAL A 238 0.63 -8.43 -17.30
N TYR A 239 1.11 -9.55 -16.76
CA TYR A 239 0.34 -10.80 -16.77
C TYR A 239 -0.98 -10.68 -16.00
N ILE A 240 -0.95 -10.09 -14.80
CA ILE A 240 -2.13 -9.87 -13.97
C ILE A 240 -3.10 -8.90 -14.68
N PHE A 241 -2.58 -7.82 -15.28
CA PHE A 241 -3.38 -6.89 -16.06
C PHE A 241 -4.10 -7.56 -17.23
N LEU A 242 -3.43 -8.46 -17.96
CA LEU A 242 -4.08 -9.19 -19.05
C LEU A 242 -5.21 -10.10 -18.56
N ILE A 243 -5.06 -10.74 -17.39
CA ILE A 243 -6.17 -11.50 -16.79
C ILE A 243 -7.34 -10.57 -16.47
N TYR A 244 -7.06 -9.41 -15.85
CA TYR A 244 -8.08 -8.40 -15.56
C TYR A 244 -8.80 -7.96 -16.83
N ASN A 245 -8.05 -7.60 -17.88
CA ASN A 245 -8.63 -7.14 -19.14
C ASN A 245 -9.51 -8.21 -19.79
N GLU A 246 -9.09 -9.49 -19.77
CA GLU A 246 -9.92 -10.58 -20.27
C GLU A 246 -11.19 -10.81 -19.42
N LEU A 247 -11.13 -10.65 -18.09
CA LEU A 247 -12.31 -10.70 -17.23
C LEU A 247 -13.26 -9.53 -17.49
N ARG A 248 -12.71 -8.33 -17.73
CA ARG A 248 -13.49 -7.14 -18.11
C ARG A 248 -14.17 -7.34 -19.46
N GLU A 249 -13.47 -7.89 -20.45
CA GLU A 249 -14.05 -8.26 -21.76
C GLU A 249 -15.19 -9.31 -21.63
N ILE A 250 -15.07 -10.24 -20.67
CA ILE A 250 -16.08 -11.30 -20.44
C ILE A 250 -17.31 -10.77 -19.72
N LYS A 251 -17.15 -9.86 -18.76
CA LYS A 251 -18.28 -9.34 -17.96
C LYS A 251 -18.91 -8.08 -18.50
N GLY A 252 -18.21 -7.37 -19.39
CA GLY A 252 -18.59 -6.05 -19.84
C GLY A 252 -18.42 -4.99 -18.75
N GLU A 253 -18.76 -3.76 -19.11
CA GLU A 253 -18.87 -2.65 -18.16
C GLU A 253 -20.24 -2.71 -17.50
N PHE A 254 -20.25 -2.82 -16.17
CA PHE A 254 -21.47 -2.82 -15.39
C PHE A 254 -21.34 -1.86 -14.20
N ASN A 255 -22.42 -1.14 -13.92
CA ASN A 255 -22.53 -0.32 -12.72
C ASN A 255 -22.73 -1.25 -11.52
N PHE A 256 -21.67 -1.43 -10.75
CA PHE A 256 -21.68 -2.31 -9.60
C PHE A 256 -22.37 -1.62 -8.41
N GLN A 257 -23.55 -2.12 -8.02
CA GLN A 257 -24.19 -1.71 -6.78
C GLN A 257 -23.79 -2.67 -5.65
N PRO A 258 -22.98 -2.23 -4.66
CA PRO A 258 -22.49 -3.11 -3.60
C PRO A 258 -23.60 -3.56 -2.66
N SER A 259 -23.65 -4.87 -2.37
CA SER A 259 -24.48 -5.39 -1.28
C SER A 259 -24.00 -4.86 0.07
N LYS A 260 -24.91 -4.23 0.84
CA LYS A 260 -24.61 -3.63 2.16
C LYS A 260 -23.95 -4.63 3.12
N LYS A 261 -24.40 -5.89 3.13
CA LYS A 261 -23.86 -6.96 3.98
C LYS A 261 -22.40 -7.29 3.64
N LEU A 262 -22.09 -7.39 2.34
CA LEU A 262 -20.75 -7.69 1.87
C LEU A 262 -19.79 -6.54 2.20
N LYS A 263 -20.23 -5.30 1.99
CA LYS A 263 -19.46 -4.10 2.35
C LYS A 263 -19.14 -4.05 3.84
N LEU A 264 -20.13 -4.31 4.70
CA LEU A 264 -19.95 -4.32 6.15
C LEU A 264 -18.98 -5.43 6.61
N GLY A 265 -19.13 -6.64 6.08
CA GLY A 265 -18.23 -7.75 6.38
C GLY A 265 -16.77 -7.44 6.01
N LEU A 266 -16.55 -6.83 4.84
CA LEU A 266 -15.20 -6.45 4.41
C LEU A 266 -14.59 -5.36 5.30
N ILE A 267 -15.39 -4.39 5.73
CA ILE A 267 -14.95 -3.34 6.66
C ILE A 267 -14.53 -3.96 8.00
N LEU A 268 -15.35 -4.86 8.57
CA LEU A 268 -15.01 -5.53 9.83
C LEU A 268 -13.69 -6.31 9.72
N ILE A 269 -13.52 -7.10 8.65
CA ILE A 269 -12.27 -7.83 8.40
C ILE A 269 -11.08 -6.87 8.27
N SER A 270 -11.26 -5.74 7.57
CA SER A 270 -10.20 -4.74 7.39
C SER A 270 -9.76 -4.04 8.67
N ILE A 271 -10.62 -3.96 9.68
CA ILE A 271 -10.28 -3.36 10.99
C ILE A 271 -9.63 -4.41 11.89
N ILE A 272 -10.21 -5.61 11.95
CA ILE A 272 -9.70 -6.70 12.80
C ILE A 272 -8.33 -7.18 12.32
N GLY A 273 -8.15 -7.27 11.00
CA GLY A 273 -6.93 -7.79 10.37
C GLY A 273 -5.63 -7.17 10.88
N PRO A 274 -5.47 -5.83 10.89
CA PRO A 274 -4.30 -5.18 11.46
C PRO A 274 -4.29 -5.13 12.98
N LEU A 275 -5.47 -5.10 13.62
CA LEU A 275 -5.56 -4.96 15.08
C LEU A 275 -4.97 -6.16 15.82
N VAL A 276 -5.23 -7.38 15.35
CA VAL A 276 -4.73 -8.63 15.97
C VAL A 276 -3.20 -8.72 16.00
N PRO A 277 -2.46 -8.58 14.87
CA PRO A 277 -1.00 -8.64 14.89
C PRO A 277 -0.38 -7.47 15.67
N ILE A 278 -1.00 -6.28 15.68
CA ILE A 278 -0.55 -5.17 16.52
C ILE A 278 -0.68 -5.52 18.01
N ALA A 279 -1.81 -6.13 18.42
CA ALA A 279 -2.01 -6.57 19.79
C ALA A 279 -1.02 -7.68 20.19
N ILE A 280 -0.77 -8.66 19.31
CA ILE A 280 0.22 -9.72 19.53
C ILE A 280 1.62 -9.11 19.67
N ALA A 281 2.02 -8.21 18.77
CA ALA A 281 3.32 -7.55 18.81
C ALA A 281 3.49 -6.73 20.10
N ALA A 282 2.46 -5.98 20.52
CA ALA A 282 2.46 -5.24 21.77
C ALA A 282 2.61 -6.16 22.99
N ALA A 283 1.89 -7.29 23.02
CA ALA A 283 2.01 -8.29 24.08
C ALA A 283 3.40 -8.94 24.12
N MET A 284 4.00 -9.23 22.97
CA MET A 284 5.36 -9.76 22.87
C MET A 284 6.41 -8.75 23.35
N ILE A 285 6.30 -7.47 22.96
CA ILE A 285 7.20 -6.42 23.42
C ILE A 285 7.07 -6.24 24.95
N GLY A 286 5.84 -6.25 25.46
CA GLY A 286 5.57 -6.17 26.90
C GLY A 286 6.16 -7.34 27.68
N SER A 287 5.99 -8.58 27.20
CA SER A 287 6.54 -9.76 27.87
C SER A 287 8.07 -9.83 27.80
N MET A 288 8.67 -9.44 26.68
CA MET A 288 10.13 -9.31 26.56
C MET A 288 10.68 -8.24 27.51
N GLY A 289 10.02 -7.08 27.61
CA GLY A 289 10.39 -6.03 28.55
C GLY A 289 10.33 -6.51 30.01
N LEU A 290 9.25 -7.21 30.39
CA LEU A 290 9.11 -7.80 31.72
C LEU A 290 10.16 -8.89 31.98
N ALA A 291 10.49 -9.72 31.00
CA ALA A 291 11.51 -10.76 31.12
C ALA A 291 12.93 -10.19 31.25
N MET A 292 13.18 -8.99 30.72
CA MET A 292 14.46 -8.29 30.87
C MET A 292 14.63 -7.65 32.26
N LEU A 293 13.55 -7.38 33.00
CA LEU A 293 13.63 -6.72 34.32
C LEU A 293 14.48 -7.48 35.35
N PRO A 294 14.32 -8.80 35.57
CA PRO A 294 15.17 -9.54 36.49
C PRO A 294 16.65 -9.55 36.06
N MET A 295 16.92 -9.62 34.76
CA MET A 295 18.29 -9.57 34.23
C MET A 295 18.92 -8.21 34.48
N MET A 296 18.18 -7.11 34.26
CA MET A 296 18.63 -5.76 34.60
C MET A 296 18.83 -5.60 36.11
N MET A 297 17.91 -6.08 36.95
CA MET A 297 18.07 -6.04 38.41
C MET A 297 19.27 -6.84 38.88
N SER A 298 19.54 -8.02 38.31
CA SER A 298 20.72 -8.82 38.64
C SER A 298 22.03 -8.14 38.22
N GLN A 299 22.05 -7.42 37.09
CA GLN A 299 23.22 -6.63 36.70
C GLN A 299 23.42 -5.45 37.65
N MET A 300 22.33 -4.79 38.08
CA MET A 300 22.40 -3.70 39.04
C MET A 300 22.88 -4.15 40.43
N THR A 301 22.40 -5.30 40.93
CA THR A 301 22.85 -5.86 42.21
C THR A 301 24.28 -6.40 42.14
N GLY A 302 24.67 -7.01 41.01
CA GLY A 302 26.05 -7.43 40.76
C GLY A 302 27.04 -6.25 40.70
N MET A 303 26.64 -5.11 40.14
CA MET A 303 27.43 -3.87 40.19
C MET A 303 27.59 -3.33 41.62
N GLN A 304 26.57 -3.50 42.49
CA GLN A 304 26.67 -3.10 43.90
C GLN A 304 27.52 -4.04 44.75
N GLN A 305 27.53 -5.35 44.46
CA GLN A 305 28.34 -6.33 45.19
C GLN A 305 29.79 -6.47 44.67
N GLY A 306 30.09 -5.90 43.50
CA GLY A 306 31.34 -6.10 42.77
C GLY A 306 32.42 -5.01 42.89
N MET A 307 32.25 -3.95 43.68
CA MET A 307 33.35 -3.00 43.96
C MET A 307 34.34 -3.58 44.99
N THR A 308 34.98 -4.70 44.66
CA THR A 308 36.19 -5.15 45.37
C THR A 308 37.38 -4.42 44.78
N ILE A 309 37.81 -3.33 45.44
CA ILE A 309 39.04 -2.64 45.07
C ILE A 309 40.21 -3.53 45.52
N GLN A 310 40.90 -4.16 44.57
CA GLN A 310 42.17 -4.81 44.85
C GLN A 310 43.28 -3.76 44.79
N MET A 311 43.74 -3.31 45.95
CA MET A 311 44.93 -2.47 46.04
C MET A 311 46.15 -3.38 46.07
N GLN A 312 46.92 -3.38 44.98
CA GLN A 312 48.21 -4.07 44.92
C GLN A 312 49.30 -3.06 45.32
N GLN A 313 49.80 -3.19 46.53
CA GLN A 313 50.89 -2.35 47.02
C GLN A 313 52.22 -3.07 46.77
N ASN A 314 53.01 -2.54 45.83
CA ASN A 314 54.32 -3.08 45.48
C ASN A 314 55.40 -2.31 46.22
N ASN A 315 56.07 -2.95 47.18
CA ASN A 315 57.12 -2.31 47.98
C ASN A 315 58.43 -3.09 47.81
N GLY A 316 59.10 -2.87 46.68
CA GLY A 316 60.52 -3.18 46.42
C GLY A 316 60.93 -4.65 46.37
N ASN A 317 60.49 -5.51 47.30
CA ASN A 317 60.88 -6.92 47.40
C ASN A 317 59.74 -7.88 47.78
N THR A 318 58.52 -7.40 48.02
CA THR A 318 57.34 -8.25 48.23
C THR A 318 56.07 -7.54 47.74
N SER A 319 55.22 -8.28 47.01
CA SER A 319 53.90 -7.83 46.58
C SER A 319 52.84 -8.41 47.53
N THR A 320 52.11 -7.55 48.23
CA THR A 320 51.01 -7.98 49.11
C THR A 320 49.69 -7.51 48.51
N THR A 321 48.80 -8.45 48.21
CA THR A 321 47.48 -8.17 47.63
C THR A 321 46.44 -8.10 48.75
N THR A 322 46.05 -6.89 49.14
CA THR A 322 45.00 -6.70 50.15
C THR A 322 43.65 -6.60 49.45
N LYS A 323 42.79 -7.61 49.63
CA LYS A 323 41.41 -7.60 49.13
C LYS A 323 40.52 -6.86 50.13
N LEU A 324 40.17 -5.61 49.83
CA LEU A 324 39.19 -4.84 50.59
C LEU A 324 37.79 -5.17 50.07
N ASN A 325 37.01 -5.86 50.91
CA ASN A 325 35.63 -6.22 50.62
C ASN A 325 34.70 -5.17 51.26
N ILE A 326 34.22 -4.21 50.47
CA ILE A 326 33.31 -3.17 50.95
C ILE A 326 31.89 -3.72 50.88
N THR A 327 31.44 -4.38 51.95
CA THR A 327 30.05 -4.84 52.07
C THR A 327 29.18 -3.68 52.55
N ASN A 328 28.41 -3.07 51.65
CA ASN A 328 27.34 -2.15 52.04
C ASN A 328 26.21 -2.97 52.70
N LYS A 329 26.21 -3.04 54.04
CA LYS A 329 25.02 -3.49 54.80
C LYS A 329 23.96 -2.38 54.71
N PRO A 330 22.70 -2.69 54.34
CA PRO A 330 21.63 -1.70 54.46
C PRO A 330 21.40 -1.40 55.94
N LEU A 331 21.36 -0.11 56.28
CA LEU A 331 20.90 0.38 57.58
C LEU A 331 19.47 -0.12 57.79
N GLN A 332 19.28 -0.98 58.79
CA GLN A 332 17.95 -1.29 59.29
C GLN A 332 17.49 -0.11 60.14
N ILE A 333 16.39 0.52 59.70
CA ILE A 333 15.60 1.49 60.47
C ILE A 333 14.29 0.79 60.79
#